data_AF-A0A847DTB5-F1
#
_entry.id   AF-A0A847DTB5-F1
#
_cell.length_a   1.000
_cell.length_b   1.000
_cell.length_c   1.000
_cell.angle_alpha   90.00
_cell.angle_beta   90.00
_cell.angle_gamma   90.00
#
_symmetry.space_group_name_H-M   'P 1'
#
loop_
_entity.id
_entity.type
_entity.pdbx_description
1 polymer ?
#
loop_
_entity_poly.entity_id
_entity_poly.type
_entity_poly.pdbx_seq_one_letter_code
_entity_poly.pdbx_strand_id
1 'polypeptide(L)' 'MTRLGPPRLTPSQRTAGTARIVVAAGILFAVEAALRGSVARTMVAFAMLALGAGLLFFAKRAD' A
#
# COMPACT_ATOMS: atom_id res chain seq x y z
N MET A 1 -30.34 -23.24 -3.85
CA MET A 1 -28.90 -23.29 -4.17
C MET A 1 -28.53 -22.05 -4.99
N THR A 2 -28.31 -20.91 -4.34
CA THR A 2 -27.82 -19.69 -5.01
C THR A 2 -26.29 -19.77 -5.10
N ARG A 3 -25.75 -19.83 -6.32
CA ARG A 3 -24.30 -19.66 -6.55
C ARG A 3 -23.90 -18.28 -6.06
N LEU A 4 -23.30 -18.23 -4.87
CA LEU A 4 -22.45 -17.11 -4.46
C LEU A 4 -21.22 -17.14 -5.37
N GLY A 5 -21.33 -16.52 -6.53
CA GLY A 5 -20.14 -16.16 -7.31
C GLY A 5 -19.23 -15.29 -6.44
N PRO A 6 -17.90 -15.35 -6.61
CA PRO A 6 -16.98 -14.59 -5.78
C PRO A 6 -17.36 -13.10 -5.80
N PRO A 7 -17.27 -12.40 -4.67
CA PRO A 7 -17.62 -10.99 -4.59
C PRO A 7 -16.84 -10.22 -5.67
N ARG A 8 -17.57 -9.56 -6.58
CA ARG A 8 -16.96 -8.72 -7.60
C ARG A 8 -16.38 -7.48 -6.90
N LEU A 9 -15.09 -7.52 -6.62
CA LEU A 9 -14.37 -6.36 -6.09
C LEU A 9 -14.51 -5.19 -7.06
N THR A 10 -14.94 -4.04 -6.54
CA THR A 10 -14.96 -2.80 -7.30
C THR A 10 -13.53 -2.40 -7.67
N PRO A 11 -13.32 -1.61 -8.73
CA PRO A 11 -11.99 -1.10 -9.07
C PRO A 11 -11.28 -0.41 -7.89
N SER A 12 -12.01 0.37 -7.09
CA SER A 12 -11.51 1.02 -5.87
C SER A 12 -11.01 0.02 -4.83
N GLN A 13 -11.75 -1.07 -4.59
CA GLN A 13 -11.38 -2.10 -3.63
C GLN A 13 -10.13 -2.89 -4.04
N ARG A 14 -9.92 -3.11 -5.35
CA ARG A 14 -8.68 -3.74 -5.84
C ARG A 14 -7.47 -2.84 -5.60
N THR A 15 -7.60 -1.56 -5.92
CA THR A 15 -6.54 -0.56 -5.68
C THR A 15 -6.24 -0.41 -4.19
N ALA A 16 -7.26 -0.43 -3.33
CA ALA A 16 -7.09 -0.39 -1.89
C ALA A 16 -6.29 -1.61 -1.36
N GLY A 17 -6.51 -2.80 -1.94
CA GLY A 17 -5.73 -4.00 -1.63
C GLY A 17 -4.25 -3.84 -1.96
N THR A 18 -3.93 -3.39 -3.18
CA THR A 18 -2.55 -3.13 -3.59
C THR A 18 -1.90 -2.03 -2.76
N ALA A 19 -2.61 -0.94 -2.49
CA ALA A 19 -2.11 0.18 -1.69
C ALA A 19 -1.70 -0.26 -0.28
N ARG A 20 -2.48 -1.15 0.37
CA ARG A 20 -2.12 -1.72 1.68
C ARG A 20 -0.81 -2.52 1.64
N ILE A 21 -0.60 -3.32 0.59
CA ILE A 21 0.63 -4.11 0.43
C ILE A 21 1.82 -3.17 0.25
N VAL A 22 1.70 -2.15 -0.60
CA VAL A 22 2.75 -1.15 -0.84
C VAL A 22 3.09 -0.39 0.45
N VAL A 23 2.10 0.03 1.23
CA VAL A 23 2.32 0.67 2.53
C VAL A 23 3.04 -0.27 3.50
N ALA A 24 2.58 -1.52 3.64
CA ALA A 24 3.21 -2.48 4.54
C ALA A 24 4.67 -2.75 4.17
N ALA A 25 4.96 -2.91 2.87
CA ALA A 25 6.33 -3.06 2.37
C ALA A 25 7.19 -1.81 2.66
N GLY A 26 6.63 -0.60 2.44
CA GLY A 26 7.29 0.65 2.76
C GLY A 26 7.63 0.80 4.25
N ILE A 27 6.72 0.41 5.15
CA ILE A 27 6.96 0.41 6.61
C ILE A 27 8.10 -0.54 6.97
N LEU A 28 8.07 -1.78 6.49
CA LEU A 28 9.12 -2.77 6.75
C LEU A 28 10.48 -2.27 6.27
N PHE A 29 10.53 -1.67 5.07
CA PHE A 29 11.76 -1.11 4.53
C PHE A 29 12.25 0.11 5.31
N ALA A 30 11.33 0.94 5.83
CA ALA A 30 11.67 2.08 6.70
C ALA A 30 12.30 1.61 8.01
N VAL A 31 11.72 0.59 8.64
CA VAL A 31 12.25 -0.01 9.87
C VAL A 31 13.65 -0.60 9.62
N GLU A 32 13.83 -1.37 8.54
CA GLU A 32 15.13 -1.95 8.21
C GLU A 32 16.18 -0.88 7.88
N ALA A 33 15.78 0.19 7.19
CA ALA A 33 16.65 1.33 6.89
C ALA A 33 17.10 2.07 8.15
N ALA A 34 16.18 2.30 9.09
CA ALA A 34 16.46 2.94 10.37
C ALA A 34 17.45 2.12 11.21
N LEU A 35 17.32 0.78 11.21
CA LEU A 35 18.22 -0.12 11.93
C LEU A 35 19.63 -0.20 11.31
N ARG A 36 19.76 -0.03 9.98
CA ARG A 36 21.04 -0.12 9.26
C ARG A 36 21.74 1.24 9.03
N GLY A 37 21.09 2.37 9.34
CA GLY A 37 21.65 3.70 9.13
C GLY A 37 21.87 4.09 7.66
N SER A 38 21.20 3.42 6.71
CA SER A 38 21.43 3.63 5.28
C SER A 38 20.47 4.67 4.70
N VAL A 39 21.02 5.86 4.37
CA VAL A 39 20.25 6.98 3.80
C VAL A 39 19.52 6.61 2.50
N ALA A 40 20.17 5.85 1.61
CA ALA A 40 19.56 5.42 0.36
C ALA A 40 18.34 4.52 0.59
N ARG A 41 18.39 3.60 1.58
CA ARG A 41 17.23 2.79 1.93
C ARG A 41 16.11 3.60 2.58
N THR A 42 16.47 4.59 3.41
CA THR A 42 15.48 5.49 4.02
C THR A 42 14.72 6.28 2.94
N MET A 43 15.42 6.78 1.91
CA MET A 43 14.80 7.49 0.79
C MET A 43 13.84 6.61 0.00
N VAL A 44 14.22 5.36 -0.29
CA VAL A 44 13.33 4.40 -0.98
C VAL A 44 12.13 4.03 -0.12
N ALA A 45 12.32 3.82 1.19
CA ALA A 45 11.22 3.56 2.13
C ALA A 45 10.22 4.73 2.14
N PHE A 46 10.73 5.96 2.17
CA PHE A 46 9.92 7.17 2.16
C PHE A 46 9.12 7.30 0.85
N ALA A 47 9.74 7.02 -0.30
CA ALA A 47 9.06 7.01 -1.59
C ALA A 47 7.93 5.96 -1.64
N MET A 48 8.18 4.75 -1.12
CA MET A 48 7.16 3.70 -1.03
C MET A 48 6.00 4.08 -0.10
N LEU A 49 6.29 4.68 1.06
CA LEU A 49 5.28 5.18 1.98
C LEU A 49 4.44 6.30 1.36
N ALA A 50 5.07 7.26 0.70
CA ALA A 50 4.38 8.36 0.02
C ALA A 50 3.47 7.84 -1.11
N LEU A 51 3.95 6.89 -1.91
CA LEU A 51 3.15 6.24 -2.96
C LEU A 51 1.97 5.45 -2.38
N GLY A 52 2.22 4.60 -1.40
CA GLY A 52 1.18 3.78 -0.77
C GLY A 52 0.12 4.63 -0.07
N ALA A 53 0.55 5.65 0.70
CA ALA A 53 -0.35 6.59 1.37
C ALA A 53 -1.15 7.43 0.38
N GLY A 54 -0.52 7.90 -0.70
CA GLY A 54 -1.19 8.62 -1.79
C GLY A 54 -2.27 7.77 -2.45
N LEU A 55 -1.95 6.50 -2.79
CA LEU A 55 -2.92 5.57 -3.38
C LEU A 55 -4.11 5.32 -2.44
N LEU A 56 -3.87 5.16 -1.13
CA LEU A 56 -4.92 5.01 -0.13
C LEU A 56 -5.80 6.27 -0.01
N PHE A 57 -5.20 7.46 -0.06
CA PHE A 57 -5.93 8.72 0.00
C PHE A 57 -6.83 8.91 -1.22
N PHE A 58 -6.32 8.65 -2.43
CA PHE A 58 -7.12 8.72 -3.66
C PHE A 58 -8.21 7.64 -3.70
N ALA A 59 -7.92 6.41 -3.27
CA ALA A 59 -8.92 5.35 -3.18
C ALA A 59 -10.08 5.75 -2.26
N LYS A 60 -9.79 6.32 -1.09
CA LYS A 60 -10.80 6.79 -0.13
C LYS A 60 -11.60 8.01 -0.61
N ARG A 61 -11.09 8.77 -1.59
CA ARG A 61 -11.79 9.88 -2.25
C ARG A 61 -12.64 9.43 -3.44
N ALA A 62 -12.42 8.21 -3.94
CA ALA A 62 -13.10 7.66 -5.10
C ALA A 62 -14.31 6.77 -4.74
N ASP A 63 -14.42 6.38 -3.46
CA ASP A 63 -15.65 5.89 -2.83
C ASP A 63 -16.51 7.09 -2.35
#